data_AF-A0AAV1YXW2-F1
#
_entry.id   AF-A0AAV1YXW2-F1
#
_cell.length_a   1.000
_cell.length_b   1.000
_cell.length_c   1.000
_cell.angle_alpha   90.00
_cell.angle_beta   90.00
_cell.angle_gamma   90.00
#
_symmetry.space_group_name_H-M   'P 1'
#
loop_
_entity.id
_entity.type
_entity.pdbx_description
1 polymer ?
#
loop_
_entity_poly.entity_id
_entity_poly.type
_entity_poly.pdbx_seq_one_letter_code
_entity_poly.pdbx_strand_id
1 'polypeptide(L)' 'CKLPVQKGRCKALFIRHYYDIDAGVCGSFDYGGCGGNANNFRTKSDCEKACVDCK' A
#
# COMPACT_ATOMS: atom_id res chain seq x y z
N CYS A 1 -2.96 -9.09 3.13
CA CYS A 1 -2.20 -7.83 3.05
C CYS A 1 -1.59 -7.43 4.40
N LYS A 2 -0.78 -8.30 5.01
CA LYS A 2 -0.28 -8.10 6.37
C LYS A 2 1.15 -7.53 6.44
N LEU A 3 1.64 -6.99 5.33
CA LEU A 3 3.03 -6.53 5.23
C LEU A 3 3.13 -5.06 5.64
N PRO A 4 4.22 -4.64 6.30
CA PRO A 4 4.40 -3.24 6.70
C PRO A 4 4.58 -2.34 5.47
N VAL A 5 4.22 -1.06 5.58
CA VAL A 5 4.46 -0.10 4.49
C VAL A 5 5.96 0.09 4.27
N GLN A 6 6.38 0.10 3.00
CA GLN A 6 7.78 0.36 2.64
C GLN A 6 7.87 1.46 1.59
N LYS A 7 8.45 2.60 1.98
CA LYS A 7 8.79 3.70 1.06
C LYS A 7 9.85 3.29 0.05
N GLY A 8 10.74 2.38 0.44
CA GLY A 8 11.87 1.96 -0.39
C GLY A 8 13.05 2.94 -0.31
N ARG A 9 14.10 2.67 -1.10
CA ARG A 9 15.38 3.41 -1.03
C ARG A 9 15.45 4.61 -1.97
N CYS A 10 14.58 4.65 -2.98
CA CYS A 10 14.52 5.75 -3.92
C CYS A 10 13.77 6.96 -3.31
N LYS A 11 13.99 8.14 -3.90
CA LYS A 11 13.47 9.43 -3.39
C LYS A 11 12.43 10.08 -4.31
N ALA A 12 11.81 9.31 -5.20
CA ALA A 12 10.68 9.81 -5.96
C ALA A 12 9.45 9.90 -5.05
N LEU A 13 8.48 10.76 -5.38
CA LEU A 13 7.25 10.91 -4.62
C LEU A 13 6.08 10.35 -5.43
N PHE A 14 5.78 9.07 -5.22
CA PHE A 14 4.60 8.43 -5.80
C PHE A 14 3.54 8.20 -4.74
N ILE A 15 2.32 8.69 -4.96
CA ILE A 15 1.19 8.33 -4.11
C ILE A 15 0.79 6.89 -4.43
N ARG A 16 0.88 6.03 -3.42
CA ARG A 16 0.46 4.63 -3.47
C ARG A 16 -0.47 4.32 -2.32
N HIS A 17 -1.18 3.21 -2.41
CA HIS A 17 -2.11 2.76 -1.40
C HIS A 17 -1.57 1.52 -0.69
N TYR A 18 -1.88 1.40 0.59
CA TYR A 18 -1.51 0.25 1.41
C TYR A 18 -2.71 -0.13 2.28
N TYR A 19 -2.74 -1.39 2.68
CA TYR A 19 -3.70 -1.89 3.64
C TYR A 19 -3.16 -1.72 5.06
N ASP A 20 -3.90 -0.97 5.87
CA ASP A 20 -3.71 -0.87 7.30
C ASP A 20 -4.52 -1.97 7.98
N ILE A 21 -3.83 -2.89 8.66
CA ILE A 21 -4.45 -4.04 9.32
C ILE A 21 -5.09 -3.62 10.65
N ASP A 22 -4.50 -2.62 11.32
CA ASP A 22 -4.94 -2.15 12.63
C ASP A 22 -6.24 -1.36 12.49
N ALA A 23 -6.30 -0.50 11.47
CA ALA A 23 -7.53 0.21 11.11
C ALA A 23 -8.48 -0.60 10.23
N GLY A 24 -7.99 -1.66 9.59
CA GLY A 24 -8.76 -2.51 8.67
C GLY A 24 -9.14 -1.81 7.35
N VAL A 25 -8.44 -0.75 6.95
CA VAL A 25 -8.77 0.09 5.80
C VAL A 25 -7.57 0.32 4.88
N CYS A 26 -7.84 0.66 3.61
CA CYS A 26 -6.80 1.05 2.67
C CYS A 26 -6.48 2.54 2.77
N GLY A 27 -5.27 2.85 3.25
CA GLY A 27 -4.70 4.20 3.31
C GLY A 27 -3.83 4.54 2.10
N SER A 28 -3.38 5.79 2.02
CA SER A 28 -2.37 6.24 1.04
C SER A 28 -1.06 6.62 1.72
N PHE A 29 0.05 6.41 1.02
CA PHE A 29 1.41 6.71 1.49
C PHE A 29 2.31 7.18 0.34
N ASP A 30 3.39 7.85 0.70
CA ASP A 30 4.45 8.26 -0.22
C ASP A 30 5.44 7.12 -0.48
N TYR A 31 5.51 6.67 -1.74
CA TYR A 31 6.39 5.62 -2.21
C TYR A 31 7.56 6.21 -3.00
N GLY A 32 8.77 5.81 -2.63
CA GLY A 32 10.06 6.25 -3.16
C GLY A 32 10.30 5.92 -4.63
N GLY A 33 9.48 5.07 -5.25
CA GLY A 33 9.58 4.67 -6.66
C GLY A 33 10.38 3.40 -6.92
N CYS A 34 11.13 2.88 -5.93
CA CYS A 34 11.80 1.58 -6.03
C CYS A 34 11.85 0.84 -4.70
N GLY A 35 11.91 -0.49 -4.76
CA GLY A 35 11.81 -1.36 -3.59
C GLY A 35 10.36 -1.59 -3.18
N GLY A 36 10.10 -1.61 -1.88
CA GLY A 36 8.76 -1.86 -1.36
C GLY A 36 8.43 -3.36 -1.26
N ASN A 37 7.16 -3.64 -1.01
CA ASN A 37 6.63 -4.99 -0.93
C ASN A 37 5.23 -5.05 -1.59
N ALA A 38 4.58 -6.20 -1.49
CA ALA A 38 3.26 -6.43 -2.09
C ALA A 38 2.13 -5.59 -1.46
N ASN A 39 2.34 -4.93 -0.32
CA ASN A 39 1.36 -3.99 0.26
C ASN A 39 1.53 -2.58 -0.34
N ASN A 40 1.51 -2.52 -1.67
CA ASN A 40 1.68 -1.30 -2.45
C ASN A 40 0.79 -1.38 -3.70
N PHE A 41 -0.31 -0.63 -3.66
CA PHE A 41 -1.34 -0.61 -4.69
C PHE A 41 -1.38 0.76 -5.39
N ARG A 42 -1.77 0.78 -6.67
CA ARG A 42 -1.88 2.03 -7.44
C ARG A 42 -3.12 2.82 -7.08
N THR A 43 -4.22 2.14 -6.73
CA THR A 43 -5.48 2.78 -6.36
C THR A 43 -6.01 2.21 -5.05
N LYS A 44 -6.85 2.99 -4.36
CA LYS A 44 -7.55 2.54 -3.16
C LYS A 44 -8.44 1.33 -3.46
N SER A 45 -9.14 1.34 -4.60
CA SER A 45 -10.02 0.24 -5.02
C SER A 45 -9.24 -1.06 -5.22
N ASP A 46 -8.04 -1.02 -5.81
CA ASP A 46 -7.22 -2.23 -5.96
C ASP A 46 -6.79 -2.80 -4.60
N CYS A 47 -6.44 -1.91 -3.66
CA CYS A 47 -6.13 -2.32 -2.29
C CYS A 47 -7.35 -2.94 -1.61
N GLU A 48 -8.52 -2.30 -1.71
CA GLU A 48 -9.76 -2.81 -1.10
C GLU A 48 -10.14 -4.16 -1.70
N LYS A 49 -10.07 -4.32 -3.03
CA LYS A 49 -10.30 -5.61 -3.69
C LYS A 49 -9.31 -6.69 -3.27
N ALA A 50 -8.03 -6.35 -3.16
CA ALA A 50 -7.00 -7.32 -2.80
C ALA A 50 -7.01 -7.73 -1.32
N CYS A 51 -7.46 -6.82 -0.43
CA CYS A 51 -7.22 -6.93 1.00
C CYS A 51 -8.49 -6.93 1.87
N VAL A 52 -9.56 -6.30 1.41
CA VAL A 52 -10.84 -6.15 2.12
C VAL A 52 -11.88 -7.11 1.58
N ASP A 53 -11.90 -7.34 0.26
CA ASP A 53 -12.93 -8.12 -0.43
C ASP A 53 -12.74 -9.65 -0.31
N CYS A 54 -11.63 -10.09 0.30
CA CYS A 54 -11.49 -11.47 0.78
C CYS A 54 -12.02 -11.57 2.23
N LYS A 55 -13.29 -11.21 2.41
CA LYS A 55 -14.07 -11.44 3.62
C LYS A 55 -15.08 -12.55 3.40
#